data_AF-A0A6I4VZF4-F1
#
_entry.id   AF-A0A6I4VZF4-F1
#
_cell.length_a   1.000
_cell.length_b   1.000
_cell.length_c   1.000
_cell.angle_alpha   90.00
_cell.angle_beta   90.00
_cell.angle_gamma   90.00
#
_symmetry.space_group_name_H-M   'P 1'
#
loop_
_entity.id
_entity.type
_entity.pdbx_description
1 polymer ?
#
loop_
_entity_poly.entity_id
_entity_poly.type
_entity_poly.pdbx_seq_one_letter_code
_entity_poly.pdbx_strand_id
1 'polypeptide(L)'
;MIVENDLSDIILLGHSLGGAVVQYIAQDIPERVRRLIFMGAILVEEVQSIAEGMFAHFQAEGQDTKLAFGDSEMGQPFLLPFESFREIFINDGDLATAQAACETLTTNPGTYILEK
;
A
#
# COMPACT_ATOMS: atom_id res chain seq x y z
N MET A 1 -0.26 -16.30 10.28
CA MET A 1 -1.57 -15.85 10.82
C MET A 1 -2.77 -16.58 10.19
N ILE A 2 -3.00 -16.58 8.87
CA ILE A 2 -4.20 -17.23 8.27
C ILE A 2 -4.16 -18.75 8.44
N VAL A 3 -3.09 -19.40 7.96
CA VAL A 3 -2.93 -20.87 8.06
C VAL A 3 -2.78 -21.33 9.50
N GLU A 4 -1.98 -20.60 10.29
CA GLU A 4 -1.75 -20.92 11.70
C GLU A 4 -3.02 -20.90 12.55
N ASN A 5 -3.98 -20.03 12.22
CA ASN A 5 -5.27 -19.96 12.90
C ASN A 5 -6.38 -20.73 12.16
N ASP A 6 -6.02 -21.51 11.14
CA ASP A 6 -6.92 -22.28 10.27
C ASP A 6 -8.15 -21.51 9.76
N LEU A 7 -7.93 -20.25 9.38
CA LEU A 7 -9.00 -19.43 8.83
C LEU A 7 -9.33 -19.91 7.41
N SER A 8 -10.63 -19.98 7.11
CA SER A 8 -11.18 -20.33 5.79
C SER A 8 -12.46 -19.54 5.52
N ASP A 9 -12.92 -19.52 4.26
CA ASP A 9 -14.06 -18.72 3.79
C ASP A 9 -13.93 -17.19 4.06
N ILE A 10 -12.68 -16.71 4.07
CA ILE A 10 -12.38 -15.33 4.46
C ILE A 10 -12.56 -14.34 3.32
N ILE A 11 -12.84 -13.09 3.67
CA ILE A 11 -12.74 -11.95 2.76
C ILE A 11 -11.38 -11.30 3.03
N LEU A 12 -10.54 -11.22 1.99
CA LEU A 12 -9.32 -10.43 2.04
C LEU A 12 -9.59 -9.08 1.38
N LEU A 13 -9.34 -8.00 2.13
CA LEU A 13 -9.40 -6.64 1.62
C LEU A 13 -8.01 -6.02 1.71
N GLY A 14 -7.50 -5.57 0.58
CA GLY A 14 -6.26 -4.80 0.47
C GLY A 14 -6.57 -3.35 0.18
N HIS A 15 -6.07 -2.45 1.01
CA HIS A 15 -6.12 -1.01 0.79
C HIS A 15 -4.72 -0.49 0.45
N SER A 16 -4.60 0.43 -0.51
CA SER A 16 -3.32 1.00 -0.94
C SER A 16 -2.28 -0.10 -1.25
N LEU A 17 -1.06 -0.02 -0.70
CA LEU A 17 -0.02 -1.06 -0.82
C LEU A 17 -0.47 -2.44 -0.32
N GLY A 18 -1.46 -2.49 0.58
CA GLY A 18 -2.05 -3.74 1.04
C GLY A 18 -2.74 -4.54 -0.07
N GLY A 19 -3.09 -3.90 -1.20
CA GLY A 19 -3.59 -4.58 -2.40
C GLY A 19 -2.64 -5.66 -2.90
N ALA A 20 -1.38 -5.30 -3.12
CA ALA A 20 -0.35 -6.23 -3.55
C ALA A 20 -0.14 -7.37 -2.54
N VAL A 21 -0.16 -7.05 -1.24
CA VAL A 21 -0.03 -8.05 -0.17
C VAL A 21 -1.18 -9.07 -0.22
N VAL A 22 -2.43 -8.62 -0.29
CA VAL A 22 -3.57 -9.57 -0.34
C VAL A 22 -3.64 -10.31 -1.68
N GLN A 23 -3.11 -9.72 -2.75
CA GLN A 23 -2.98 -10.39 -4.05
C GLN A 23 -2.05 -11.59 -3.94
N TYR A 24 -0.83 -11.43 -3.39
CA TYR A 24 0.10 -12.54 -3.18
C TYR A 24 -0.47 -13.60 -2.24
N ILE A 25 -1.09 -13.19 -1.12
CA ILE A 25 -1.73 -14.14 -0.21
C ILE A 25 -2.82 -14.95 -0.93
N ALA A 26 -3.65 -14.31 -1.75
CA ALA A 26 -4.70 -15.00 -2.49
C ALA A 26 -4.16 -15.94 -3.58
N GLN A 27 -2.95 -15.70 -4.10
CA GLN A 27 -2.26 -16.62 -5.02
C GLN A 27 -1.74 -17.87 -4.30
N ASP A 28 -1.22 -17.71 -3.07
CA ASP A 28 -0.64 -18.81 -2.29
C ASP A 28 -1.69 -19.72 -1.64
N ILE A 29 -2.82 -19.16 -1.19
CA ILE A 29 -3.89 -19.88 -0.48
C ILE A 29 -5.30 -19.59 -1.05
N PRO A 30 -5.51 -19.72 -2.38
CA PRO A 30 -6.75 -19.33 -3.05
C PRO A 30 -7.97 -20.08 -2.49
N GLU A 31 -7.80 -21.33 -2.05
CA GLU A 31 -8.86 -22.18 -1.51
C GLU A 31 -9.45 -21.66 -0.20
N ARG A 32 -8.74 -20.78 0.52
CA ARG A 32 -9.20 -20.19 1.78
C ARG A 32 -9.95 -18.88 1.59
N VAL A 33 -9.82 -18.25 0.42
CA VAL A 33 -10.31 -16.89 0.15
C VAL A 33 -11.65 -16.95 -0.58
N ARG A 34 -12.73 -16.58 0.11
CA ARG A 34 -14.06 -16.45 -0.50
C ARG A 34 -14.16 -15.25 -1.44
N ARG A 35 -13.50 -14.15 -1.08
CA ARG A 35 -13.52 -12.91 -1.87
C ARG A 35 -12.25 -12.11 -1.65
N LEU A 36 -11.73 -11.58 -2.75
CA LEU A 36 -10.65 -10.61 -2.77
C LEU A 36 -11.21 -9.22 -3.13
N ILE A 37 -10.93 -8.21 -2.30
CA ILE A 37 -11.40 -6.83 -2.49
C ILE A 37 -10.19 -5.91 -2.54
N PHE A 38 -10.15 -5.05 -3.56
CA PHE A 38 -9.15 -4.00 -3.71
C PHE A 38 -9.82 -2.65 -3.51
N MET A 39 -9.36 -1.88 -2.52
CA MET A 39 -9.91 -0.58 -2.17
C MET A 39 -8.83 0.49 -2.31
N GLY A 40 -8.90 1.30 -3.38
CA GLY A 40 -7.88 2.32 -3.66
C GLY A 40 -6.46 1.74 -3.62
N ALA A 41 -6.27 0.58 -4.26
CA ALA A 41 -5.14 -0.31 -4.00
C ALA A 41 -4.21 -0.45 -5.20
N ILE A 42 -2.93 -0.73 -4.92
CA ILE A 42 -1.92 -1.03 -5.93
C ILE A 42 -2.02 -2.51 -6.29
N LEU A 43 -2.05 -2.79 -7.57
CA LEU A 43 -2.03 -4.14 -8.15
C LEU A 43 -0.68 -4.36 -8.83
N VAL A 44 -0.14 -5.57 -8.69
CA VAL A 44 1.17 -5.92 -9.26
C VAL A 44 0.97 -6.99 -10.32
N GLU A 45 1.55 -6.79 -11.50
CA GLU A 45 1.55 -7.82 -12.55
C GLU A 45 2.57 -8.92 -12.24
N GLU A 46 2.41 -10.12 -12.82
CA GLU A 46 3.19 -11.34 -12.53
C GLU A 46 4.73 -11.17 -12.55
N VAL A 47 5.25 -10.11 -13.16
CA VAL A 47 6.69 -9.88 -13.33
C VAL A 47 7.25 -8.73 -12.50
N GLN A 48 6.41 -7.96 -11.81
CA GLN A 48 6.81 -6.74 -11.10
C GLN A 48 6.91 -6.94 -9.59
N SER A 49 7.76 -6.14 -8.95
CA SER A 49 7.74 -5.88 -7.50
C SER A 49 6.64 -4.87 -7.16
N ILE A 50 6.27 -4.76 -5.88
CA ILE A 50 5.31 -3.75 -5.40
C ILE A 50 5.78 -2.34 -5.75
N ALA A 51 7.09 -2.07 -5.61
CA ALA A 51 7.67 -0.81 -6.01
C ALA A 51 7.44 -0.48 -7.47
N GLU A 52 7.72 -1.42 -8.37
CA GLU A 52 7.54 -1.21 -9.81
C GLU A 52 6.07 -0.95 -10.15
N GLY A 53 5.15 -1.70 -9.54
CA GLY A 53 3.70 -1.46 -9.69
C GLY A 53 3.28 -0.08 -9.16
N MET A 54 3.82 0.33 -8.01
CA MET A 54 3.60 1.64 -7.41
C MET A 54 4.13 2.79 -8.29
N PHE A 55 5.36 2.68 -8.81
CA PHE A 55 5.92 3.68 -9.72
C PHE A 55 5.15 3.76 -11.04
N ALA A 56 4.77 2.61 -11.61
CA ALA A 56 3.95 2.57 -12.81
C ALA A 56 2.60 3.24 -12.59
N HIS A 57 1.96 3.03 -11.44
CA HIS A 57 0.73 3.68 -11.06
C HIS A 57 0.89 5.22 -10.98
N PHE A 58 1.87 5.71 -10.23
CA PHE A 58 2.11 7.15 -10.12
C PHE A 58 2.44 7.81 -11.47
N GLN A 59 3.24 7.14 -12.31
CA GLN A 59 3.53 7.63 -13.66
C GLN A 59 2.27 7.70 -14.53
N ALA A 60 1.40 6.69 -14.47
CA ALA A 60 0.15 6.67 -15.22
C ALA A 60 -0.80 7.79 -14.80
N GLU A 61 -0.78 8.18 -13.52
CA GLU A 61 -1.56 9.30 -12.99
C GLU A 61 -0.88 10.67 -13.16
N GLY A 62 0.30 10.72 -13.78
CA GLY A 62 1.07 11.95 -13.97
C GLY A 62 1.59 12.56 -12.67
N GLN A 63 1.68 11.76 -11.60
CA GLN A 63 2.18 12.19 -10.30
C GLN A 63 3.70 12.06 -10.24
N ASP A 64 4.37 13.11 -9.77
CA ASP A 64 5.80 13.05 -9.50
C ASP A 64 6.05 12.22 -8.24
N THR A 65 6.69 11.07 -8.41
CA THR A 65 7.01 10.15 -7.32
C THR A 65 7.97 10.76 -6.30
N LYS A 66 8.70 11.83 -6.66
CA LYS A 66 9.48 12.62 -5.69
C LYS A 66 8.61 13.39 -4.70
N LEU A 67 7.37 13.74 -5.05
CA LEU A 67 6.45 14.39 -4.10
C LEU A 67 6.02 13.43 -2.98
N ALA A 68 5.90 12.14 -3.32
CA ALA A 68 5.56 11.09 -2.38
C ALA A 68 6.81 10.60 -1.62
N PHE A 69 7.91 10.25 -2.30
CA PHE A 69 9.05 9.58 -1.65
C PHE A 69 10.26 10.48 -1.39
N GLY A 70 10.23 11.74 -1.82
CA GLY A 70 11.34 12.67 -1.68
C GLY A 70 12.62 12.15 -2.33
N ASP A 71 13.76 12.42 -1.70
CA ASP A 71 15.07 11.84 -2.05
C ASP A 71 15.31 10.48 -1.37
N SER A 72 14.28 9.86 -0.77
CA SER A 72 14.44 8.58 -0.08
C SER A 72 14.82 7.49 -1.08
N GLU A 73 15.86 6.74 -0.76
CA GLU A 73 16.22 5.57 -1.55
C GLU A 73 15.15 4.48 -1.39
N MET A 74 14.85 3.82 -2.50
CA MET A 74 13.96 2.67 -2.54
C MET A 74 14.38 1.59 -1.55
N GLY A 75 13.43 1.10 -0.75
CA GLY A 75 13.69 0.12 0.29
C GLY A 75 14.11 0.70 1.64
N GLN A 76 14.40 2.00 1.74
CA GLN A 76 14.63 2.64 3.04
C GLN A 76 13.32 2.88 3.78
N PRO A 77 13.34 2.88 5.13
CA PRO A 77 12.17 3.28 5.90
C PRO A 77 11.74 4.70 5.53
N PHE A 78 10.45 4.90 5.31
CA PHE A 78 9.91 6.21 4.91
C PHE A 78 8.65 6.56 5.71
N LEU A 79 8.53 7.85 6.01
CA LEU A 79 7.33 8.46 6.55
C LEU A 79 7.13 9.79 5.82
N LEU A 80 5.92 10.02 5.34
CA LEU A 80 5.60 11.24 4.60
C LEU A 80 5.62 12.45 5.54
N PRO A 81 6.24 13.57 5.15
CA PRO A 81 6.02 14.84 5.83
C PRO A 81 4.52 15.18 5.85
N PHE A 82 4.07 15.85 6.91
CA PHE A 82 2.64 16.17 7.09
C PHE A 82 2.02 16.85 5.87
N GLU A 83 2.72 17.80 5.25
CA GLU A 83 2.21 18.52 4.07
C GLU A 83 1.96 17.58 2.88
N SER A 84 2.91 16.68 2.58
CA SER A 84 2.73 15.67 1.52
C SER A 84 1.63 14.68 1.87
N PHE A 85 1.55 14.22 3.12
CA PHE A 85 0.49 13.33 3.58
C PHE A 85 -0.89 13.98 3.40
N ARG A 86 -1.05 15.23 3.84
CA ARG A 86 -2.30 15.97 3.72
C ARG A 86 -2.71 16.15 2.27
N GLU A 87 -1.83 16.63 1.41
CA GLU A 87 -2.18 16.95 0.02
C GLU A 87 -2.40 15.71 -0.87
N ILE A 88 -1.83 14.56 -0.51
CA ILE A 88 -1.95 13.33 -1.32
C ILE A 88 -3.01 12.38 -0.78
N PHE A 89 -3.16 12.26 0.55
CA PHE A 89 -3.98 11.20 1.17
C PHE A 89 -5.23 11.70 1.91
N ILE A 90 -5.24 12.95 2.41
CA ILE A 90 -6.39 13.55 3.13
C ILE A 90 -6.61 14.98 2.62
N ASN A 91 -6.68 15.12 1.30
CA ASN A 91 -6.82 16.40 0.62
C ASN A 91 -8.25 16.95 0.63
N ASP A 92 -9.23 16.09 0.91
CA ASP A 92 -10.64 16.43 1.06
C ASP A 92 -11.08 16.60 2.54
N GLY A 93 -10.18 16.32 3.49
CA GLY A 93 -10.42 16.47 4.92
C GLY A 93 -10.07 17.85 5.46
N ASP A 94 -10.69 18.21 6.59
CA ASP A 94 -10.30 19.40 7.34
C ASP A 94 -8.92 19.22 8.01
N LEU A 95 -8.31 20.34 8.42
CA LEU A 95 -6.97 20.34 9.01
C LEU A 95 -6.89 19.50 10.28
N ALA A 96 -7.91 19.55 11.13
CA ALA A 96 -7.93 18.82 12.40
C ALA A 96 -7.96 17.30 12.15
N THR A 97 -8.75 16.85 11.18
CA THR A 97 -8.84 15.44 10.78
C THR A 97 -7.52 14.97 10.18
N ALA A 98 -6.91 15.77 9.30
CA ALA A 98 -5.61 15.44 8.70
C ALA A 98 -4.50 15.32 9.76
N GLN A 99 -4.45 16.24 10.73
CA GLN A 99 -3.47 16.19 11.82
C GLN A 99 -3.66 14.96 12.70
N ALA A 100 -4.89 14.70 13.14
CA ALA A 100 -5.21 13.53 13.96
C ALA A 100 -4.87 12.22 13.25
N ALA A 101 -5.16 12.11 11.94
CA ALA A 101 -4.78 10.94 11.16
C ALA A 101 -3.26 10.80 11.02
N CYS A 102 -2.54 11.90 10.76
CA CYS A 102 -1.08 11.89 10.64
C CYS A 102 -0.38 11.39 11.91
N GLU A 103 -0.93 11.72 13.08
CA GLU A 103 -0.40 11.26 14.38
C GLU A 103 -0.52 9.74 14.58
N THR A 104 -1.40 9.07 13.84
CA THR A 104 -1.56 7.61 13.89
C THR A 104 -0.61 6.86 12.95
N LEU A 105 0.11 7.58 12.08
CA LEU A 105 0.99 6.96 11.10
C LEU A 105 2.25 6.42 11.77
N THR A 106 2.69 5.26 11.27
CA THR A 106 3.99 4.67 11.60
C THR A 106 4.87 4.65 10.38
N THR A 107 6.18 4.74 10.57
CA THR A 107 7.17 4.61 9.49
C THR A 107 6.96 3.31 8.72
N ASN A 108 6.84 3.41 7.41
CA ASN A 108 6.83 2.24 6.54
C ASN A 108 8.25 1.65 6.49
N PRO A 109 8.44 0.34 6.68
CA PRO A 109 9.78 -0.27 6.72
C PRO A 109 10.51 -0.28 5.35
N GLY A 110 9.80 -0.10 4.24
CA GLY A 110 10.39 0.08 2.92
C GLY A 110 10.87 -1.19 2.22
N THR A 111 11.56 -2.11 2.89
CA THR A 111 12.24 -3.22 2.18
C THR A 111 11.30 -4.20 1.48
N TYR A 112 10.12 -4.48 2.05
CA TYR A 112 9.19 -5.49 1.52
C TYR A 112 8.61 -5.13 0.14
N ILE A 113 8.69 -3.87 -0.28
CA ILE A 113 8.16 -3.46 -1.58
C ILE A 113 9.11 -3.78 -2.74
N LEU A 114 10.36 -4.18 -2.43
CA LEU A 114 11.36 -4.58 -3.41
C LEU A 114 11.26 -6.06 -3.78
N GLU A 115 10.59 -6.84 -2.93
CA GLU A 115 10.43 -8.28 -3.11
C GLU A 115 9.34 -8.56 -4.16
N LYS A 116 9.41 -9.76 -4.74
CA LYS A 116 8.37 -10.32 -5.60
C LYS A 116 7.51 -11.28 -4.81
#